data_AF-A0A2V6FR46-F1
#
_entry.id   AF-A0A2V6FR46-F1
#
_cell.length_a   1.000
_cell.length_b   1.000
_cell.length_c   1.000
_cell.angle_alpha   90.00
_cell.angle_beta   90.00
_cell.angle_gamma   90.00
#
_symmetry.space_group_name_H-M   'P 1'
#
loop_
_entity.id
_entity.type
_entity.pdbx_description
1 polymer ?
#
loop_
_entity_poly.entity_id
_entity_poly.type
_entity_poly.pdbx_seq_one_letter_code
_entity_poly.pdbx_strand_id
1 'polypeptide(L)'
;PCGYQEWKKGRAPLMGGRLAQFPDEPTASTFAWPADDTCVIKLCAYETPFQTTFTLRFEADQVTLNSEANVAFGPTKRPQLIGRGD
;
A
#
# COMPACT_ATOMS: atom_id res chain seq x y z
N PRO A 1 -8.42 6.85 4.54
CA PRO A 1 -9.32 6.46 3.44
C PRO A 1 -8.98 5.07 2.88
N CYS A 2 -9.49 4.00 3.48
CA CYS A 2 -9.37 2.64 2.95
C CYS A 2 -10.56 1.81 3.45
N GLY A 3 -11.38 1.26 2.55
CA GLY A 3 -12.57 0.48 2.89
C GLY A 3 -12.34 -1.02 2.72
N TYR A 4 -12.96 -1.84 3.58
CA TYR A 4 -12.94 -3.30 3.43
C TYR A 4 -13.80 -3.71 2.24
N GLN A 5 -13.17 -4.30 1.23
CA GLN A 5 -13.80 -4.67 -0.06
C GLN A 5 -14.55 -3.53 -0.75
N GLU A 6 -14.25 -2.29 -0.38
CA GLU A 6 -14.87 -1.09 -0.91
C GLU A 6 -13.80 -0.04 -1.21
N TRP A 7 -13.88 0.57 -2.38
CA TRP A 7 -12.98 1.67 -2.74
C TRP A 7 -13.43 2.96 -2.05
N LYS A 8 -12.57 3.53 -1.21
CA LYS A 8 -12.78 4.85 -0.63
C LYS A 8 -11.87 5.87 -1.30
N LYS A 9 -12.49 6.92 -1.84
CA LYS A 9 -11.75 8.10 -2.33
C LYS A 9 -11.30 8.96 -1.15
N GLY A 10 -10.16 9.60 -1.30
CA GLY A 10 -9.61 10.54 -0.35
C GLY A 10 -8.44 11.29 -0.95
N ARG A 11 -7.66 11.92 -0.09
CA ARG A 11 -6.38 12.53 -0.46
C ARG A 11 -5.31 12.07 0.54
N ALA A 12 -4.11 11.80 0.04
CA ALA A 12 -3.02 11.24 0.84
C ALA A 12 -1.66 11.45 0.13
N PRO A 13 -0.54 11.41 0.88
CA PRO A 13 0.78 11.35 0.27
C PRO A 13 0.98 10.03 -0.47
N LEU A 14 1.67 10.07 -1.61
CA LEU A 14 2.09 8.86 -2.32
C LEU A 14 3.44 8.35 -1.82
N MET A 15 3.52 7.07 -1.48
CA MET A 15 4.75 6.47 -0.97
C MET A 15 5.65 6.04 -2.13
N GLY A 16 6.50 6.96 -2.64
CA GLY A 16 7.64 6.61 -3.47
C GLY A 16 7.92 7.51 -4.68
N GLY A 17 9.19 7.58 -5.05
CA GLY A 17 9.67 8.37 -6.18
C GLY A 17 9.49 9.88 -5.96
N ARG A 18 9.48 10.65 -7.06
CA ARG A 18 9.21 12.10 -6.99
C ARG A 18 7.81 12.41 -6.45
N LEU A 19 6.85 11.48 -6.56
CA LEU A 19 5.50 11.72 -6.07
C LEU A 19 5.41 11.78 -4.54
N ALA A 20 6.40 11.25 -3.81
CA ALA A 20 6.48 11.39 -2.36
C ALA A 20 6.61 12.84 -1.87
N GLN A 21 6.95 13.77 -2.76
CA GLN A 21 7.01 15.21 -2.44
C GLN A 21 5.62 15.86 -2.40
N PHE A 22 4.58 15.19 -2.90
CA PHE A 22 3.22 15.71 -2.93
C PHE A 22 2.40 15.11 -1.78
N PRO A 23 2.06 15.91 -0.75
CA PRO A 23 1.43 15.40 0.47
C PRO A 23 -0.07 15.12 0.33
N ASP A 24 -0.70 15.57 -0.74
CA ASP A 24 -2.17 15.65 -0.87
C ASP A 24 -2.65 15.22 -2.26
N GLU A 25 -2.28 14.01 -2.69
CA GLU A 25 -2.65 13.48 -4.01
C GLU A 25 -4.05 12.84 -3.96
N PRO A 26 -4.87 12.99 -5.02
CA PRO A 26 -6.17 12.33 -5.14
C PRO A 26 -5.97 10.81 -5.21
N THR A 27 -6.48 10.10 -4.19
CA THR A 27 -6.28 8.66 -4.05
C THR A 27 -7.61 7.93 -3.88
N ALA A 28 -7.64 6.69 -4.35
CA ALA A 28 -8.66 5.72 -4.00
C ALA A 28 -7.96 4.49 -3.43
N SER A 29 -8.44 3.99 -2.30
CA SER A 29 -7.85 2.80 -1.67
C SER A 29 -8.90 1.82 -1.18
N THR A 30 -8.54 0.55 -1.18
CA THR A 30 -9.33 -0.57 -0.66
C THR A 30 -8.41 -1.58 0.02
N PHE A 31 -8.97 -2.41 0.90
CA PHE A 31 -8.27 -3.57 1.43
C PHE A 31 -9.16 -4.80 1.49
N ALA A 32 -8.54 -5.96 1.45
CA ALA A 32 -9.21 -7.25 1.58
C ALA A 32 -8.31 -8.25 2.33
N TRP A 33 -8.91 -9.34 2.78
CA TRP A 33 -8.24 -10.47 3.43
C TRP A 33 -8.37 -11.69 2.53
N PRO A 34 -7.45 -11.91 1.56
CA PRO A 34 -7.48 -13.10 0.71
C PRO A 34 -7.15 -14.41 1.45
N ALA A 35 -6.60 -14.33 2.67
CA ALA A 35 -6.37 -15.44 3.58
C ALA A 35 -6.47 -14.93 5.03
N ASP A 36 -6.64 -15.83 5.99
CA ASP A 36 -6.81 -15.51 7.41
C ASP A 36 -5.64 -14.71 8.00
N ASP A 37 -4.44 -14.88 7.44
CA ASP A 37 -3.20 -14.28 7.90
C ASP A 37 -2.68 -13.15 6.99
N THR A 38 -3.41 -12.81 5.92
CA THR A 38 -2.91 -11.93 4.87
C THR A 38 -3.88 -10.79 4.59
N CYS A 39 -3.47 -9.55 4.85
CA CYS A 39 -4.19 -8.35 4.45
C CYS A 39 -3.52 -7.71 3.25
N VAL A 40 -4.30 -7.44 2.19
CA VAL A 40 -3.82 -6.74 1.00
C VAL A 40 -4.51 -5.39 0.91
N ILE A 41 -3.71 -4.34 0.81
CA ILE A 41 -4.17 -2.97 0.60
C ILE A 41 -3.75 -2.54 -0.80
N LYS A 42 -4.68 -1.97 -1.56
CA LYS A 42 -4.37 -1.34 -2.84
C LYS A 42 -4.68 0.15 -2.77
N LEU A 43 -3.72 0.98 -3.16
CA LEU A 43 -3.83 2.42 -3.27
C LEU A 43 -3.58 2.83 -4.72
N CYS A 44 -4.44 3.69 -5.26
CA CYS A 44 -4.34 4.23 -6.61
C CYS A 44 -4.39 5.76 -6.55
N ALA A 45 -3.36 6.44 -7.06
CA ALA A 45 -3.47 7.87 -7.37
C ALA A 45 -4.12 8.02 -8.75
N TYR A 46 -5.44 8.12 -8.77
CA TYR A 46 -6.26 7.86 -9.96
C TYR A 46 -6.19 8.94 -11.05
N GLU A 47 -5.51 10.05 -10.80
CA GLU A 47 -5.17 11.06 -11.82
C GLU A 47 -3.77 10.83 -12.42
N THR A 48 -3.10 9.75 -12.00
CA THR A 48 -1.77 9.34 -12.46
C THR A 48 -1.79 7.85 -12.81
N PRO A 49 -0.75 7.34 -13.49
CA PRO A 49 -0.59 5.90 -13.67
C PRO A 49 -0.17 5.13 -12.41
N PHE A 50 0.12 5.80 -11.28
CA PHE A 50 0.76 5.18 -10.12
C PHE A 50 -0.22 4.49 -9.17
N GLN A 51 0.12 3.25 -8.83
CA GLN A 51 -0.59 2.41 -7.88
C GLN A 51 0.43 1.71 -6.98
N THR A 52 0.04 1.45 -5.74
CA THR A 52 0.87 0.69 -4.80
C THR A 52 0.02 -0.37 -4.13
N THR A 53 0.55 -1.59 -4.11
CA THR A 53 -0.02 -2.70 -3.35
C THR A 53 0.86 -2.93 -2.12
N PHE A 54 0.21 -3.05 -0.98
CA PHE A 54 0.82 -3.50 0.27
C PHE A 54 0.26 -4.85 0.63
N THR A 55 1.15 -5.80 0.92
CA THR A 55 0.77 -7.12 1.43
C THR A 55 1.35 -7.25 2.83
N LEU A 56 0.45 -7.34 3.81
CA LEU A 56 0.76 -7.61 5.19
C LEU A 56 0.51 -9.09 5.46
N ARG A 57 1.52 -9.81 5.97
CA ARG A 57 1.34 -11.18 6.50
C ARG A 57 1.59 -11.16 8.00
N PHE A 58 0.64 -11.70 8.75
CA PHE A 58 0.67 -11.80 10.20
C PHE A 58 1.05 -13.21 10.61
N GLU A 59 2.03 -13.35 11.50
CA GLU A 59 2.49 -14.63 12.01
C GLU A 59 2.90 -14.44 13.47
N ALA A 60 2.16 -15.04 14.40
CA ALA A 60 2.39 -14.91 15.85
C ALA A 60 2.54 -13.44 16.29
N ASP A 61 3.74 -13.06 16.75
CA ASP A 61 4.11 -11.72 17.21
C ASP A 61 4.71 -10.85 16.09
N GLN A 62 4.72 -11.32 14.85
CA GLN A 62 5.35 -10.67 13.71
C GLN A 62 4.33 -10.23 12.65
N VAL A 63 4.61 -9.10 12.02
CA VAL A 63 3.99 -8.70 10.75
C VAL A 63 5.08 -8.43 9.72
N THR A 64 4.96 -9.02 8.53
CA THR A 64 5.80 -8.63 7.39
C THR A 64 5.01 -7.71 6.47
N LEU A 65 5.68 -6.72 5.89
CA LEU A 65 5.11 -5.78 4.93
C LEU A 65 5.93 -5.80 3.65
N ASN A 66 5.29 -6.23 2.56
CA ASN A 66 5.80 -6.07 1.21
C ASN A 66 5.09 -4.88 0.56
N SER A 67 5.85 -3.99 -0.08
CA SER A 67 5.33 -2.88 -0.88
C SER A 67 5.82 -3.00 -2.32
N GLU A 68 4.87 -2.93 -3.25
CA GLU A 68 5.13 -3.00 -4.68
C GLU A 68 4.33 -1.92 -5.42
N ALA A 69 5.04 -1.06 -6.16
CA ALA A 69 4.43 -0.14 -7.11
C ALA A 69 4.20 -0.84 -8.46
N ASN A 70 3.16 -0.44 -9.20
CA ASN A 70 2.96 -0.96 -10.56
C ASN A 70 4.05 -0.48 -11.55
N VAL A 71 4.60 0.72 -11.32
CA VAL A 71 5.65 1.31 -12.14
C VAL A 71 6.54 2.20 -11.27
N ALA A 72 7.83 2.23 -11.57
CA ALA A 72 8.79 3.11 -10.92
C ALA A 72 9.96 3.42 -11.87
N PHE A 73 10.62 4.56 -11.63
CA PHE A 73 11.98 4.78 -12.12
C PHE A 73 12.95 4.09 -11.17
N GLY A 74 13.26 2.82 -11.46
CA GLY A 74 14.02 1.92 -10.60
C GLY A 74 13.19 0.72 -10.13
N PRO A 75 13.61 0.03 -9.05
CA PRO A 75 12.87 -1.12 -8.53
C PRO A 75 11.44 -0.76 -8.11
N THR A 76 10.48 -1.59 -8.52
CA THR A 76 9.08 -1.48 -8.10
C THR A 76 8.83 -2.05 -6.71
N LYS A 77 9.66 -3.01 -6.28
CA LYS A 77 9.61 -3.66 -4.97
C LYS A 77 10.54 -2.97 -4.00
N ARG A 78 10.06 -2.72 -2.78
CA ARG A 78 10.88 -2.25 -1.66
C ARG A 78 11.39 -3.44 -0.84
N PRO A 79 12.51 -3.28 -0.11
CA PRO A 79 12.91 -4.26 0.90
C PRO A 79 11.74 -4.55 1.84
N GLN A 80 11.55 -5.83 2.19
CA GLN A 80 10.52 -6.24 3.13
C GLN A 80 10.77 -5.62 4.49
N LEU A 81 9.72 -5.08 5.11
CA LEU A 81 9.76 -4.62 6.48
C LEU A 81 9.21 -5.72 7.40
N ILE A 82 9.80 -5.85 8.59
CA ILE A 82 9.39 -6.79 9.63
C ILE A 82 9.08 -5.98 10.89
N GLY A 83 7.83 -6.02 11.32
CA GLY A 83 7.37 -5.49 12.61
C GLY A 83 7.20 -6.61 13.62
N ARG A 84 7.46 -6.32 14.89
CA ARG A 84 7.24 -7.23 16.03
C ARG A 84 6.38 -6.55 17.08
N GLY A 85 5.51 -7.31 17.73
CA GLY A 85 4.77 -6.87 18.92
C GLY A 85 5.68 -6.89 20.15
N ASP A 86 5.49 -5.92 21.03
CA ASP A 86 6.08 -5.89 22.38
C ASP A 86 5.19 -6.62 23.40
#